data_AF-A0A2J0LCI8-F1
#
_entry.id   AF-A0A2J0LCI8-F1
#
_cell.length_a   1.000
_cell.length_b   1.000
_cell.length_c   1.000
_cell.angle_alpha   90.00
_cell.angle_beta   90.00
_cell.angle_gamma   90.00
#
_symmetry.space_group_name_H-M   'P 1'
#
loop_
_entity.id
_entity.type
_entity.pdbx_description
1 polymer ?
#
loop_
_entity_poly.entity_id
_entity_poly.type
_entity_poly.pdbx_seq_one_letter_code
_entity_poly.pdbx_strand_id
1 'polypeptide(L)' 'MVKISKRVKKLYEGIDREKKYSLEEALDSISKSPKVKFDETVEMHLHLNVNVKASDQSVRGTVVLPHGTG' A
#
# COMPACT_ATOMS: atom_id res chain seq x y z
N MET A 1 -7.60 21.54 6.25
CA MET A 1 -7.63 20.55 5.13
C MET A 1 -6.25 20.55 4.49
N VAL A 2 -5.49 19.47 4.64
CA VAL A 2 -4.10 19.39 4.17
C VAL A 2 -4.08 19.53 2.64
N LYS A 3 -3.26 20.44 2.11
CA LYS A 3 -3.17 20.72 0.68
C LYS A 3 -2.46 19.56 0.00
N ILE A 4 -3.22 18.68 -0.65
CA ILE A 4 -2.68 17.52 -1.37
C ILE A 4 -1.92 18.05 -2.60
N SER A 5 -0.68 17.59 -2.78
CA SER A 5 0.17 17.99 -3.90
C SER A 5 -0.45 17.55 -5.24
N LYS A 6 -0.29 18.37 -6.29
CA LYS A 6 -0.91 18.14 -7.62
C LYS A 6 -0.62 16.74 -8.19
N ARG A 7 0.56 16.21 -7.88
CA ARG A 7 0.99 14.86 -8.26
C ARG A 7 0.14 13.79 -7.57
N VAL A 8 0.00 13.88 -6.25
CA VAL A 8 -0.80 12.93 -5.45
C VAL A 8 -2.26 12.97 -5.88
N LYS A 9 -2.80 14.15 -6.20
CA LYS A 9 -4.17 14.27 -6.74
C LYS A 9 -4.36 13.51 -8.05
N LYS A 10 -3.42 13.63 -9.01
CA LYS A 10 -3.44 12.88 -10.28
C LYS A 10 -3.36 11.36 -10.09
N LEU A 11 -2.60 10.89 -9.10
CA LEU A 11 -2.55 9.46 -8.77
C LEU A 11 -3.92 8.98 -8.25
N TYR A 12 -4.56 9.75 -7.37
CA TYR A 12 -5.89 9.39 -6.86
C TYR A 12 -6.99 9.44 -7.92
N GLU A 13 -6.86 10.26 -8.96
CA GLU A 13 -7.83 10.30 -10.07
C GLU A 13 -7.80 9.02 -10.93
N GLY A 14 -6.67 8.30 -10.96
CA GLY A 14 -6.53 7.04 -11.69
C GLY A 14 -6.84 5.79 -10.88
N ILE A 15 -7.10 5.93 -9.57
CA ILE A 15 -7.34 4.82 -8.65
C ILE A 15 -8.78 4.86 -8.17
N ASP A 16 -9.55 3.83 -8.52
CA ASP A 16 -10.92 3.67 -8.05
C ASP A 16 -10.90 2.97 -6.69
N ARG A 17 -11.35 3.65 -5.64
CA ARG A 17 -11.29 3.13 -4.27
C ARG A 17 -12.37 2.07 -3.97
N GLU A 18 -13.41 1.96 -4.80
CA GLU A 18 -14.48 0.97 -4.62
C GLU A 18 -14.19 -0.31 -5.41
N LYS A 19 -13.36 -0.24 -6.45
CA LYS A 19 -12.97 -1.41 -7.22
C LYS A 19 -12.00 -2.30 -6.42
N LYS A 20 -12.34 -3.59 -6.30
CA LYS A 20 -11.41 -4.62 -5.83
C LYS A 20 -10.46 -4.95 -6.97
N TYR A 21 -9.24 -4.43 -6.90
CA TYR A 21 -8.18 -4.81 -7.84
C TYR A 21 -7.64 -6.20 -7.49
N SER A 22 -7.42 -7.01 -8.52
CA SER A 22 -6.63 -8.24 -8.37
C SER A 22 -5.16 -7.88 -8.11
N LEU A 23 -4.38 -8.80 -7.53
CA LEU A 23 -2.98 -8.56 -7.19
C LEU A 23 -2.15 -8.10 -8.41
N GLU A 24 -2.41 -8.71 -9.57
CA GLU A 24 -1.77 -8.38 -10.83
C GLU A 24 -2.14 -6.97 -11.34
N GLU A 25 -3.42 -6.60 -11.26
CA GLU A 25 -3.91 -5.27 -11.66
C GLU A 25 -3.36 -4.16 -10.74
N ALA A 26 -3.20 -4.47 -9.45
CA ALA A 26 -2.61 -3.56 -8.48
C ALA A 26 -1.12 -3.31 -8.77
N LEU A 27 -0.35 -4.37 -9.05
CA LEU A 27 1.07 -4.25 -9.42
C LEU A 27 1.29 -3.48 -10.73
N ASP A 28 0.43 -3.70 -11.73
CA ASP A 28 0.48 -2.95 -12.99
C ASP A 28 0.10 -1.47 -12.79
N SER A 29 -0.89 -1.17 -11.94
CA SER A 29 -1.27 0.21 -11.59
C SER A 29 -0.17 0.95 -10.81
N ILE A 30 0.54 0.26 -9.94
CA ILE A 30 1.73 0.81 -9.24
C ILE A 30 2.84 1.08 -10.25
N SER A 31 3.10 0.17 -11.19
CA SER A 31 4.15 0.34 -12.21
C SER A 31 3.85 1.46 -13.22
N LYS A 32 2.56 1.74 -13.48
CA LYS A 32 2.08 2.84 -14.34
C LYS A 32 2.05 4.19 -13.63
N SER A 33 2.16 4.20 -12.30
CA SER A 33 2.25 5.44 -11.54
C SER A 33 3.53 6.19 -11.91
N PRO A 34 3.51 7.54 -11.90
CA PRO A 34 4.62 8.32 -12.42
C PRO A 34 5.89 8.01 -11.63
N LYS A 35 6.91 7.43 -12.30
CA LYS A 35 8.20 7.08 -11.69
C LYS A 35 8.82 8.28 -10.99
N VAL A 36 9.19 8.12 -9.73
CA VAL A 36 10.16 9.00 -9.06
C VAL A 36 11.58 8.65 -9.50
N LYS A 37 12.54 9.55 -9.25
CA LYS A 37 13.96 9.33 -9.58
C LYS A 37 14.67 8.37 -8.59
N PHE A 38 13.95 7.76 -7.66
CA PHE A 38 14.49 6.91 -6.60
C PHE A 38 13.75 5.58 -6.57
N ASP A 39 14.33 4.60 -5.88
CA ASP A 39 13.77 3.25 -5.74
C ASP A 39 12.50 3.28 -4.87
N GLU A 40 11.36 2.92 -5.45
CA GLU A 40 10.06 3.02 -4.80
C GLU A 40 9.82 1.82 -3.87
N THR A 41 9.56 2.09 -2.59
CA THR A 41 9.16 1.06 -1.63
C THR A 41 7.65 0.81 -1.72
N VAL A 42 7.25 -0.44 -1.92
CA VAL A 42 5.85 -0.85 -1.89
C VAL A 42 5.47 -1.25 -0.46
N GLU A 43 4.45 -0.59 0.08
CA GLU A 43 3.87 -0.91 1.39
C GLU A 43 2.48 -1.54 1.23
N MET A 44 2.15 -2.51 2.08
CA MET A 44 0.82 -3.13 2.12
C MET A 44 0.17 -2.89 3.48
N HIS A 45 -0.95 -2.18 3.48
CA HIS A 45 -1.74 -1.95 4.68
C HIS A 45 -2.84 -2.99 4.80
N LEU A 46 -2.79 -3.78 5.87
CA LEU A 46 -3.81 -4.77 6.21
C LEU A 46 -4.59 -4.27 7.42
N HIS A 47 -5.91 -4.14 7.29
CA HIS A 47 -6.77 -3.86 8.43
C HIS A 47 -7.20 -5.18 9.07
N LEU A 48 -6.59 -5.54 10.20
CA LEU A 48 -6.77 -6.87 10.80
C LEU A 48 -7.97 -6.97 11.78
N ASN A 49 -8.73 -5.89 12.01
CA ASN A 49 -9.88 -5.83 12.92
C ASN A 49 -9.60 -6.44 14.32
N VAL A 50 -8.39 -6.16 14.81
CA VAL A 50 -7.83 -6.68 16.05
C VAL A 50 -8.07 -5.68 17.18
N ASN A 51 -8.52 -6.15 18.36
CA ASN A 51 -8.65 -5.30 19.53
C ASN A 51 -7.31 -5.16 20.25
N VAL A 52 -6.61 -4.04 20.00
CA VAL A 52 -5.28 -3.73 20.55
C VAL A 52 -5.28 -3.63 22.10
N LYS A 53 -6.45 -3.53 22.76
CA LYS A 53 -6.54 -3.50 24.23
C LYS A 53 -6.41 -4.88 24.88
N ALA A 54 -6.64 -5.97 24.15
CA ALA A 54 -6.43 -7.32 24.64
C ALA A 54 -5.02 -7.79 24.23
N SER A 55 -4.15 -8.05 25.20
CA SER A 55 -2.73 -8.41 24.96
C SER A 55 -2.54 -9.62 24.03
N ASP A 56 -3.43 -10.61 24.12
CA ASP A 56 -3.44 -11.83 23.27
C ASP A 56 -3.73 -11.58 21.79
N GLN A 57 -4.29 -10.41 21.45
CA GLN A 57 -4.62 -10.08 20.07
C GLN A 57 -3.51 -9.29 19.37
N SER A 58 -2.42 -8.93 20.06
CA SER A 58 -1.31 -8.22 19.43
C SER A 58 -0.59 -9.10 18.38
N VAL A 59 -0.66 -8.72 17.10
CA VAL A 59 0.03 -9.43 16.02
C VAL A 59 1.41 -8.82 15.84
N ARG A 60 2.43 -9.50 16.37
CA ARG A 60 3.84 -9.14 16.15
C ARG A 60 4.59 -10.37 15.65
N GLY A 61 4.98 -10.34 14.39
CA GLY A 61 5.70 -11.43 13.76
C GLY A 61 6.78 -10.90 12.82
N THR A 62 7.80 -11.71 12.60
CA THR A 62 8.79 -11.50 11.55
C THR A 62 8.42 -12.41 10.39
N VAL A 63 8.31 -11.85 9.18
CA VAL A 63 8.11 -12.63 7.96
C VAL A 63 9.36 -12.52 7.10
N VAL A 64 9.81 -13.65 6.58
CA VAL A 64 10.87 -13.67 5.55
C VAL A 64 10.15 -13.56 4.21
N LEU A 65 10.44 -12.49 3.47
CA LEU A 65 9.89 -12.32 2.13
C LEU A 65 10.59 -13.29 1.17
N PRO A 66 9.86 -14.04 0.32
CA PRO A 66 10.46 -15.00 -0.61
C PRO A 66 11.39 -14.35 -1.64
N HIS A 67 11.24 -13.05 -1.89
CA HIS A 67 12.10 -12.26 -2.78
C HIS A 67 13.05 -11.31 -2.02
N GLY A 68 13.18 -11.43 -0.69
CA GLY A 68 14.01 -10.54 0.12
C GLY A 68 13.38 -9.16 0.37
N THR A 69 14.14 -8.28 1.04
CA THR A 69 13.77 -6.87 1.33
C THR A 69 14.42 -5.87 0.37
N GLY A 70 15.05 -6.35 -0.70
CA GLY A 70 15.79 -5.56 -1.68
C GLY A 70 16.43 -6.45 -2.72
#